data_AF-A0A6N7YDX3-F1
#
_entry.id   AF-A0A6N7YDX3-F1
#
_cell.length_a   1.000
_cell.length_b   1.000
_cell.length_c   1.000
_cell.angle_alpha   90.00
_cell.angle_beta   90.00
_cell.angle_gamma   90.00
#
_symmetry.space_group_name_H-M   'P 1'
#
loop_
_entity.id
_entity.type
_entity.pdbx_description
1 polymer ?
#
loop_
_entity_poly.entity_id
_entity_poly.type
_entity_poly.pdbx_seq_one_letter_code
_entity_poly.pdbx_strand_id
1 'polypeptide(L)'
;MRKHKKLYTLLTVLLLTFTMFIQFSCSSEGATRLSETNIVMTAGTNKKLKLRQARGKVEWSSSNKNIVSVNEKGRIYALKGGTAYIKARTKKKTYKCKVVVVGFNKEKLTLSKKKKFTLKVRNSKARKWYSRNKKIATVTSKGVVKAKKSGKTTIVCVTRTGRKIKCKVYVPKLENASTKMVVETTREVEVVNTANVCRWSSSSGQVAAVDNNGTVQALKAGKTTIKCKTGNAVLEYDLTVINPNNLVTKRADLPDNTKVDQIDVTVTGYPNNRTYSIYKQNGRENISKKFPHYMQGHGCSASSLTTVLSAYAGVTYKPTRMIEKIEKKYFGDKWKKNYSKSRPMPISLYGMTKILEGYGVRYKYVRDFSDSLAKQEIEAHLRTGNPVIFVVAAKSRKAGAVANKWTSGYHCMTMLGMTDTGKVIVADSVDRSTKTFGNNQRIKYASLGELIGYMFPCTNTTSTSIYWGGKASSGGYILINPQNQ
;
A
#
# COMPACT_ATOMS: atom_id res chain seq x y z
N MET A 1 97.72 -61.44 41.84
CA MET A 1 97.51 -60.04 41.41
C MET A 1 96.03 -59.67 41.56
N ARG A 2 95.79 -58.66 42.43
CA ARG A 2 94.58 -57.93 42.86
C ARG A 2 93.20 -58.40 42.32
N LYS A 3 92.46 -59.21 43.10
CA LYS A 3 91.39 -58.92 44.12
C LYS A 3 89.96 -58.83 43.51
N HIS A 4 89.18 -59.92 43.45
CA HIS A 4 88.21 -60.46 44.46
C HIS A 4 86.87 -59.67 44.55
N LYS A 5 85.65 -60.21 44.70
CA LYS A 5 84.99 -61.54 44.59
C LYS A 5 83.52 -61.34 45.12
N LYS A 6 82.55 -62.18 44.68
CA LYS A 6 81.23 -62.55 45.33
C LYS A 6 80.04 -61.57 45.12
N LEU A 7 78.83 -61.91 44.67
CA LEU A 7 77.87 -63.04 44.76
C LEU A 7 77.16 -63.20 46.13
N TYR A 8 75.81 -63.41 46.10
CA TYR A 8 74.84 -63.83 47.16
C TYR A 8 74.11 -62.69 47.94
N THR A 9 72.79 -62.66 48.27
CA THR A 9 71.60 -63.54 48.17
C THR A 9 70.32 -62.70 48.46
N LEU A 10 69.15 -63.25 48.09
CA LEU A 10 67.78 -62.83 48.43
C LEU A 10 67.43 -62.96 49.94
N LEU A 11 66.43 -62.17 50.38
CA LEU A 11 65.51 -62.32 51.54
C LEU A 11 65.81 -61.67 52.93
N THR A 12 64.73 -61.08 53.45
CA THR A 12 64.32 -60.78 54.86
C THR A 12 64.87 -59.57 55.64
N VAL A 13 63.95 -58.63 55.90
CA VAL A 13 63.57 -58.01 57.20
C VAL A 13 64.71 -57.57 58.14
N LEU A 14 64.81 -56.25 58.43
CA LEU A 14 64.64 -55.66 59.78
C LEU A 14 65.01 -54.15 59.77
N LEU A 15 64.02 -53.33 60.14
CA LEU A 15 64.07 -52.04 60.86
C LEU A 15 65.45 -51.37 61.09
N LEU A 16 65.63 -50.13 60.59
CA LEU A 16 66.13 -48.96 61.36
C LEU A 16 66.16 -47.68 60.49
N THR A 17 65.12 -46.85 60.69
CA THR A 17 65.12 -45.38 60.78
C THR A 17 65.89 -44.55 59.73
N PHE A 18 65.16 -44.08 58.72
CA PHE A 18 65.38 -42.73 58.17
C PHE A 18 64.08 -41.93 58.39
N THR A 19 64.07 -41.13 59.45
CA THR A 19 63.00 -40.19 59.81
C THR A 19 62.97 -39.04 58.80
N MET A 20 62.34 -39.29 57.65
CA MET A 20 61.95 -38.22 56.75
C MET A 20 60.69 -37.56 57.33
N PHE A 21 60.87 -36.38 57.92
CA PHE A 21 59.80 -35.45 58.27
C PHE A 21 58.94 -35.20 57.01
N ILE A 22 57.87 -35.97 56.84
CA ILE A 22 56.77 -35.57 55.97
C ILE A 22 56.03 -34.50 56.76
N GLN A 23 56.38 -33.24 56.51
CA GLN A 23 55.51 -32.12 56.83
C GLN A 23 54.19 -32.36 56.09
N PHE A 24 53.20 -32.93 56.79
CA PHE A 24 51.81 -32.74 56.42
C PHE A 24 51.55 -31.24 56.55
N SER A 25 51.70 -30.54 55.43
CA SER A 25 51.04 -29.26 55.25
C SER A 25 49.54 -29.53 55.32
N CYS A 26 48.96 -29.42 56.52
CA CYS A 26 47.52 -29.31 56.68
C CYS A 26 47.10 -28.04 55.94
N SER A 27 46.77 -28.21 54.66
CA SER A 27 46.15 -27.15 53.88
C SER A 27 44.79 -26.93 54.49
N SER A 28 44.64 -25.88 55.31
CA SER A 28 43.35 -25.52 55.88
C SER A 28 42.32 -25.41 54.75
N GLU A 29 41.27 -26.21 54.85
CA GLU A 29 40.24 -26.26 53.83
C GLU A 29 39.46 -24.94 53.87
N GLY A 30 39.79 -24.01 52.97
CA GLY A 30 39.25 -22.66 53.00
C GLY A 30 37.71 -22.65 53.00
N ALA A 31 37.12 -21.76 53.81
CA ALA A 31 35.66 -21.66 53.94
C ALA A 31 34.94 -21.45 52.58
N THR A 32 33.78 -22.10 52.42
CA THR A 32 32.92 -21.91 51.23
C THR A 32 32.60 -20.44 51.03
N ARG A 33 32.97 -19.88 49.87
CA ARG A 33 32.85 -18.44 49.61
C ARG A 33 32.59 -18.14 48.14
N LEU A 34 31.90 -17.03 47.88
CA LEU A 34 31.75 -16.51 46.53
C LEU A 34 33.09 -15.96 46.03
N SER A 35 33.33 -16.05 44.72
CA SER A 35 34.51 -15.43 44.10
C SER A 35 34.50 -13.91 44.25
N GLU A 36 33.31 -13.29 44.26
CA GLU A 36 33.08 -11.86 44.46
C GLU A 36 31.75 -11.65 45.19
N THR A 37 31.69 -10.66 46.08
CA THR A 37 30.46 -10.26 46.80
C THR A 37 29.84 -8.97 46.26
N ASN A 38 30.60 -8.19 45.49
CA ASN A 38 30.16 -6.97 44.81
C ASN A 38 30.74 -6.92 43.39
N ILE A 39 29.89 -6.80 42.38
CA ILE A 39 30.30 -6.75 40.96
C ILE A 39 29.65 -5.54 40.31
N VAL A 40 30.44 -4.74 39.59
CA VAL A 40 29.92 -3.67 38.72
C VAL A 40 30.06 -4.09 37.25
N MET A 41 28.94 -4.18 36.54
CA MET A 41 28.88 -4.65 35.15
C MET A 41 28.32 -3.58 34.22
N THR A 42 28.61 -3.71 32.93
CA THR A 42 27.97 -2.90 31.88
C THR A 42 26.83 -3.71 31.25
N ALA A 43 25.67 -3.09 31.02
CA ALA A 43 24.55 -3.72 30.33
C ALA A 43 25.00 -4.38 28.99
N GLY A 44 24.57 -5.62 28.77
CA GLY A 44 24.95 -6.47 27.64
C GLY A 44 26.19 -7.35 27.87
N THR A 45 26.87 -7.25 29.03
CA THR A 45 28.03 -8.09 29.36
C THR A 45 27.65 -9.29 30.22
N ASN A 46 28.52 -10.29 30.30
CA ASN A 46 28.36 -11.44 31.18
C ASN A 46 29.66 -11.75 31.93
N LYS A 47 29.54 -12.43 33.08
CA LYS A 47 30.68 -12.82 33.92
C LYS A 47 30.38 -14.18 34.57
N LYS A 48 31.40 -14.99 34.87
CA LYS A 48 31.23 -16.20 35.66
C LYS A 48 31.41 -15.87 37.13
N LEU A 49 30.39 -16.12 37.94
CA LEU A 49 30.49 -16.07 39.40
C LEU A 49 30.67 -17.51 39.91
N LYS A 50 31.69 -17.74 40.74
CA LYS A 50 32.01 -19.08 41.27
C LYS A 50 31.70 -19.12 42.76
N LEU A 51 31.11 -20.21 43.23
CA LEU A 51 31.08 -20.54 44.65
C LEU A 51 32.23 -21.53 44.90
N ARG A 52 33.30 -21.06 45.52
CA ARG A 52 34.52 -21.83 45.78
C ARG A 52 34.33 -22.70 47.02
N GLN A 53 34.97 -23.87 47.03
CA GLN A 53 34.92 -24.82 48.15
C GLN A 53 33.49 -25.22 48.54
N ALA A 54 32.58 -25.27 47.56
CA ALA A 54 31.21 -25.76 47.76
C ALA A 54 31.17 -27.26 47.47
N ARG A 55 30.69 -28.03 48.45
CA ARG A 55 30.41 -29.46 48.28
C ARG A 55 28.95 -29.65 47.87
N GLY A 56 28.71 -30.24 46.70
CA GLY A 56 27.38 -30.53 46.17
C GLY A 56 26.77 -29.46 45.25
N LYS A 57 25.51 -29.69 44.85
CA LYS A 57 24.77 -28.84 43.90
C LYS A 57 24.58 -27.42 44.44
N VAL A 58 24.79 -26.43 43.57
CA VAL A 58 24.59 -25.00 43.87
C VAL A 58 23.41 -24.50 43.07
N GLU A 59 22.43 -23.92 43.76
CA GLU A 59 21.25 -23.31 43.14
C GLU A 59 21.47 -21.81 42.98
N TRP A 60 21.40 -21.34 41.74
CA TRP A 60 21.60 -19.93 41.40
C TRP A 60 20.28 -19.22 41.16
N SER A 61 20.11 -18.05 41.74
CA SER A 61 18.94 -17.19 41.48
C SER A 61 19.31 -15.71 41.51
N SER A 62 18.44 -14.88 40.94
CA SER A 62 18.56 -13.42 40.94
C SER A 62 17.37 -12.80 41.66
N SER A 63 17.62 -11.76 42.47
CA SER A 63 16.55 -10.98 43.09
C SER A 63 15.75 -10.14 42.09
N ASN A 64 16.30 -9.87 40.90
CA ASN A 64 15.57 -9.19 39.82
C ASN A 64 16.13 -9.63 38.45
N LYS A 65 15.45 -10.61 37.84
CA LYS A 65 15.83 -11.19 36.55
C LYS A 65 15.79 -10.20 35.38
N ASN A 66 15.11 -9.05 35.51
CA ASN A 66 15.09 -8.00 34.48
C ASN A 66 16.32 -7.08 34.52
N ILE A 67 17.09 -7.11 35.60
CA ILE A 67 18.33 -6.33 35.76
C ILE A 67 19.55 -7.23 35.52
N VAL A 68 19.57 -8.39 36.17
CA VAL A 68 20.64 -9.39 36.02
C VAL A 68 20.03 -10.79 36.08
N SER A 69 20.42 -11.67 35.16
CA SER A 69 20.05 -13.09 35.22
C SER A 69 21.29 -13.94 35.51
N VAL A 70 21.07 -15.18 35.94
CA VAL A 70 22.13 -16.16 36.19
C VAL A 70 21.66 -17.51 35.68
N ASN A 71 22.54 -18.25 35.00
CA ASN A 71 22.25 -19.62 34.58
C ASN A 71 22.65 -20.63 35.67
N GLU A 72 22.31 -21.90 35.46
CA GLU A 72 22.60 -22.99 36.42
C GLU A 72 24.10 -23.17 36.69
N LYS A 73 24.95 -22.77 35.74
CA LYS A 73 26.40 -22.81 35.90
C LYS A 73 26.93 -21.56 36.63
N GLY A 74 26.12 -20.63 37.12
CA GLY A 74 26.59 -19.40 37.77
C GLY A 74 27.18 -18.35 36.82
N ARG A 75 26.87 -18.43 35.52
CA ARG A 75 27.20 -17.35 34.58
C ARG A 75 26.12 -16.28 34.67
N ILE A 76 26.51 -15.06 35.03
CA ILE A 76 25.63 -13.91 35.24
C ILE A 76 25.60 -13.03 33.98
N TYR A 77 24.43 -12.52 33.62
CA TYR A 77 24.19 -11.67 32.45
C TYR A 77 23.61 -10.34 32.90
N ALA A 78 24.32 -9.24 32.63
CA ALA A 78 23.86 -7.90 32.94
C ALA A 78 22.92 -7.41 31.84
N LEU A 79 21.62 -7.27 32.14
CA LEU A 79 20.61 -6.92 31.15
C LEU A 79 20.42 -5.41 31.11
N LYS A 80 19.82 -4.85 32.17
CA LYS A 80 19.37 -3.47 32.24
C LYS A 80 20.05 -2.70 33.38
N GLY A 81 20.20 -1.38 33.22
CA GLY A 81 20.71 -0.52 34.28
C GLY A 81 19.87 -0.61 35.56
N GLY A 82 20.51 -0.95 36.68
CA GLY A 82 19.88 -1.21 37.98
C GLY A 82 20.77 -2.02 38.91
N THR A 83 20.27 -2.35 40.10
CA THR A 83 21.00 -3.14 41.10
C THR A 83 20.17 -4.35 41.51
N ALA A 84 20.81 -5.51 41.63
CA ALA A 84 20.18 -6.76 42.02
C ALA A 84 21.18 -7.67 42.71
N TYR A 85 20.70 -8.69 43.41
CA TYR A 85 21.53 -9.67 44.09
C TYR A 85 21.46 -11.02 43.38
N ILE A 86 22.62 -11.61 43.12
CA ILE A 86 22.74 -13.02 42.76
C ILE A 86 22.90 -13.83 44.04
N LYS A 87 22.05 -14.84 44.20
CA LYS A 87 22.06 -15.76 45.34
C LYS A 87 22.59 -17.11 44.88
N ALA A 88 23.59 -17.63 45.57
CA ALA A 88 24.08 -19.00 45.45
C ALA A 88 23.66 -19.76 46.70
N ARG A 89 22.77 -20.73 46.56
CA ARG A 89 22.26 -21.53 47.67
C ARG A 89 22.89 -22.92 47.64
N THR A 90 23.43 -23.32 48.77
CA THR A 90 23.77 -24.72 49.10
C THR A 90 22.75 -25.25 50.11
N LYS A 91 22.77 -26.55 50.42
CA LYS A 91 21.87 -27.16 51.42
C LYS A 91 21.89 -26.43 52.77
N LYS A 92 23.04 -25.88 53.18
CA LYS A 92 23.25 -25.27 54.51
C LYS A 92 23.14 -23.74 54.52
N LYS A 93 23.48 -23.05 53.41
CA LYS A 93 23.68 -21.60 53.44
C LYS A 93 23.38 -20.92 52.10
N THR A 94 22.93 -19.67 52.17
CA THR A 94 22.77 -18.79 51.00
C THR A 94 23.83 -17.70 51.01
N TYR A 95 24.58 -17.60 49.91
CA TYR A 95 25.56 -16.56 49.67
C TYR A 95 24.98 -15.52 48.70
N LYS A 96 25.26 -14.24 48.95
CA LYS A 96 24.73 -13.13 48.14
C LYS A 96 25.88 -12.34 47.51
N CYS A 97 25.77 -12.07 46.22
CA CYS A 97 26.61 -11.12 45.49
C CYS A 97 25.74 -9.95 45.01
N LYS A 98 26.08 -8.73 45.41
CA LYS A 98 25.46 -7.51 44.87
C LYS A 98 26.01 -7.25 43.47
N VAL A 99 25.13 -7.13 42.49
CA VAL A 99 25.48 -6.79 41.11
C VAL A 99 24.89 -5.43 40.77
N VAL A 100 25.76 -4.47 40.49
CA VAL A 100 25.42 -3.11 40.06
C VAL A 100 25.62 -3.02 38.56
N VAL A 101 24.53 -2.90 37.80
CA VAL A 101 24.58 -2.79 36.35
C VAL A 101 24.53 -1.31 35.95
N VAL A 102 25.58 -0.85 35.28
CA VAL A 102 25.63 0.44 34.60
C VAL A 102 24.97 0.29 33.23
N GLY A 103 23.90 1.04 33.01
CA GLY A 103 23.08 0.92 31.81
C GLY A 103 22.01 1.98 31.72
N PHE A 104 21.15 1.88 30.70
CA PHE A 104 20.00 2.75 30.55
C PHE A 104 18.75 2.19 31.26
N ASN A 105 17.76 3.05 31.47
CA ASN A 105 16.41 2.66 31.87
C ASN A 105 15.64 1.86 30.79
N LYS A 106 16.08 1.88 29.53
CA LYS A 106 15.56 1.09 28.41
C LYS A 106 16.71 0.70 27.47
N GLU A 107 16.80 -0.58 27.12
CA GLU A 107 17.80 -1.09 26.17
C GLU A 107 17.36 -0.95 24.71
N LYS A 108 16.05 -0.93 24.47
CA LYS A 108 15.44 -0.67 23.17
C LYS A 108 14.32 0.36 23.27
N LEU A 109 14.18 1.19 22.24
CA LEU A 109 13.11 2.17 22.09
C LEU A 109 12.52 2.07 20.68
N THR A 110 11.20 2.06 20.58
CA THR A 110 10.47 2.15 19.31
C THR A 110 9.58 3.38 19.40
N LEU A 111 9.79 4.36 18.53
CA LEU A 111 9.17 5.70 18.62
C LEU A 111 8.61 6.13 17.28
N SER A 112 7.41 6.72 17.28
CA SER A 112 6.88 7.41 16.09
C SER A 112 7.78 8.57 15.68
N LYS A 113 7.81 8.89 14.39
CA LYS A 113 8.52 10.04 13.84
C LYS A 113 8.19 11.31 14.65
N LYS A 114 9.19 12.17 14.90
CA LYS A 114 9.13 13.40 15.71
C LYS A 114 8.94 13.21 17.22
N LYS A 115 8.50 12.05 17.72
CA LYS A 115 8.36 11.82 19.17
C LYS A 115 9.72 11.73 19.86
N LYS A 116 9.71 12.01 21.17
CA LYS A 116 10.89 12.07 22.02
C LYS A 116 10.80 11.07 23.17
N PHE A 117 11.94 10.62 23.68
CA PHE A 117 12.04 9.83 24.90
C PHE A 117 13.34 10.16 25.65
N THR A 118 13.29 10.28 26.97
CA THR A 118 14.48 10.56 27.78
C THR A 118 15.11 9.28 28.31
N LEU A 119 16.30 8.95 27.81
CA LEU A 119 17.12 7.87 28.36
C LEU A 119 17.81 8.36 29.64
N LYS A 120 17.63 7.61 30.72
CA LYS A 120 18.28 7.86 32.02
C LYS A 120 19.43 6.88 32.21
N VAL A 121 20.63 7.39 32.51
CA VAL A 121 21.77 6.56 32.94
C VAL A 121 21.53 6.12 34.38
N ARG A 122 21.68 4.82 34.65
CA ARG A 122 21.60 4.24 35.99
C ARG A 122 22.99 3.83 36.47
N ASN A 123 23.24 4.02 37.77
CA ASN A 123 24.47 3.63 38.46
C ASN A 123 25.76 4.26 37.87
N SER A 124 25.64 5.39 37.18
CA SER A 124 26.76 6.21 36.71
C SER A 124 26.25 7.59 36.25
N LYS A 125 27.17 8.48 35.86
CA LYS A 125 26.87 9.78 35.25
C LYS A 125 27.33 9.79 33.78
N ALA A 126 26.59 10.48 32.92
CA ALA A 126 26.93 10.63 31.51
C ALA A 126 28.11 11.61 31.34
N ARG A 127 29.04 11.28 30.43
CA ARG A 127 30.11 12.19 29.96
C ARG A 127 29.84 12.66 28.53
N LYS A 128 29.47 11.76 27.63
CA LYS A 128 29.22 12.08 26.21
C LYS A 128 28.08 11.25 25.65
N TRP A 129 27.20 11.87 24.87
CA TRP A 129 26.13 11.20 24.14
C TRP A 129 26.34 11.33 22.64
N TYR A 130 26.00 10.28 21.89
CA TYR A 130 25.91 10.36 20.44
C TYR A 130 24.97 9.29 19.88
N SER A 131 24.52 9.51 18.65
CA SER A 131 23.79 8.54 17.84
C SER A 131 24.71 8.00 16.75
N ARG A 132 24.68 6.69 16.50
CA ARG A 132 25.42 6.09 15.37
C ARG A 132 24.90 6.57 14.02
N ASN A 133 23.62 6.91 13.92
CA ASN A 133 23.02 7.49 12.73
C ASN A 133 22.03 8.60 13.12
N LYS A 134 22.50 9.85 13.00
CA LYS A 134 21.72 11.06 13.33
C LYS A 134 20.56 11.32 12.36
N LYS A 135 20.54 10.71 11.17
CA LYS A 135 19.41 10.82 10.21
C LYS A 135 18.18 10.06 10.73
N ILE A 136 18.39 8.96 11.45
CA ILE A 136 17.31 8.12 12.02
C ILE A 136 16.86 8.66 13.37
N ALA A 137 17.79 8.90 14.31
CA ALA A 137 17.48 9.49 15.61
C ALA A 137 18.65 10.30 16.16
N THR A 138 18.35 11.38 16.88
CA THR A 138 19.34 12.22 17.58
C THR A 138 19.17 12.11 19.10
N VAL A 139 20.20 12.46 19.85
CA VAL A 139 20.17 12.53 21.31
C VAL A 139 20.82 13.82 21.80
N THR A 140 20.26 14.45 22.82
CA THR A 140 20.84 15.66 23.46
C THR A 140 21.84 15.28 24.55
N SER A 141 22.59 16.26 25.09
CA SER A 141 23.47 16.07 26.25
C SER A 141 22.73 15.60 27.51
N LYS A 142 21.43 15.89 27.63
CA LYS A 142 20.54 15.44 28.71
C LYS A 142 19.91 14.05 28.47
N GLY A 143 20.28 13.35 27.39
CA GLY A 143 19.76 12.01 27.07
C GLY A 143 18.37 12.01 26.40
N VAL A 144 17.89 13.16 25.88
CA VAL A 144 16.61 13.23 25.17
C VAL A 144 16.79 12.75 23.74
N VAL A 145 16.25 11.58 23.43
CA VAL A 145 16.26 10.96 22.10
C VAL A 145 15.08 11.49 21.28
N LYS A 146 15.31 11.95 20.05
CA LYS A 146 14.27 12.37 19.09
C LYS A 146 14.32 11.50 17.83
N ALA A 147 13.20 10.87 17.47
CA ALA A 147 13.05 10.10 16.24
C ALA A 147 12.88 11.03 15.02
N LYS A 148 13.61 10.79 13.93
CA LYS A 148 13.65 11.67 12.74
C LYS A 148 13.16 11.01 11.45
N LYS A 149 13.77 9.88 11.07
CA LYS A 149 13.46 9.14 9.83
C LYS A 149 13.28 7.66 10.16
N SER A 150 12.43 6.97 9.41
CA SER A 150 12.26 5.52 9.57
C SER A 150 13.60 4.81 9.41
N GLY A 151 13.84 3.80 10.24
CA GLY A 151 15.08 3.03 10.28
C GLY A 151 15.46 2.55 11.67
N LYS A 152 16.65 1.95 11.76
CA LYS A 152 17.24 1.41 12.99
C LYS A 152 18.56 2.11 13.28
N THR A 153 18.77 2.57 14.52
CA THR A 153 20.05 3.17 14.96
C THR A 153 20.36 2.80 16.40
N THR A 154 21.51 3.22 16.92
CA THR A 154 21.91 3.01 18.31
C THR A 154 22.35 4.33 18.93
N ILE A 155 21.77 4.64 20.08
CA ILE A 155 22.24 5.71 20.96
C ILE A 155 23.30 5.15 21.90
N VAL A 156 24.40 5.88 22.01
CA VAL A 156 25.53 5.52 22.87
C VAL A 156 25.77 6.63 23.87
N CYS A 157 25.96 6.25 25.13
CA CYS A 157 26.49 7.13 26.17
C CYS A 157 27.84 6.59 26.64
N VAL A 158 28.84 7.46 26.68
CA VAL A 158 30.10 7.23 27.39
C VAL A 158 29.90 7.77 28.79
N THR A 159 30.05 6.92 29.81
CA THR A 159 29.94 7.32 31.20
C THR A 159 31.20 8.04 31.67
N ARG A 160 31.14 8.67 32.85
CA ARG A 160 32.31 9.33 33.45
C ARG A 160 33.43 8.35 33.82
N THR A 161 33.09 7.08 34.00
CA THR A 161 34.03 5.96 34.19
C THR A 161 34.53 5.34 32.88
N GLY A 162 34.28 5.96 31.73
CA GLY A 162 34.74 5.50 30.41
C GLY A 162 33.93 4.35 29.78
N ARG A 163 32.90 3.82 30.47
CA ARG A 163 32.07 2.71 29.94
C ARG A 163 31.16 3.20 28.82
N LYS A 164 31.00 2.39 27.78
CA LYS A 164 30.05 2.64 26.67
C LYS A 164 28.77 1.83 26.88
N ILE A 165 27.66 2.51 27.18
CA ILE A 165 26.33 1.91 27.26
C ILE A 165 25.51 2.24 26.01
N LYS A 166 24.66 1.31 25.57
CA LYS A 166 23.98 1.36 24.26
C LYS A 166 22.47 1.18 24.42
N CYS A 167 21.70 1.87 23.57
CA CYS A 167 20.26 1.68 23.41
C CYS A 167 19.92 1.57 21.92
N LYS A 168 19.26 0.50 21.50
CA LYS A 168 18.77 0.34 20.11
C LYS A 168 17.51 1.18 19.92
N VAL A 169 17.47 1.99 18.86
CA VAL A 169 16.32 2.85 18.54
C VAL A 169 15.74 2.45 17.19
N TYR A 170 14.43 2.26 17.18
CA TYR A 170 13.61 1.86 16.05
C TYR A 170 12.63 2.99 15.75
N VAL A 171 12.56 3.41 14.49
CA VAL A 171 11.56 4.37 13.99
C VAL A 171 10.77 3.63 12.92
N PRO A 172 9.59 3.09 13.26
CA PRO A 172 8.85 2.24 12.34
C PRO A 172 8.11 3.07 11.28
N LYS A 173 7.69 2.42 10.19
CA LYS A 173 6.78 2.98 9.18
C LYS A 173 5.86 1.89 8.65
N LEU A 174 4.74 2.31 8.05
CA LEU A 174 3.86 1.44 7.28
C LEU A 174 4.37 1.31 5.85
N GLU A 175 4.29 0.11 5.29
CA GLU A 175 4.44 -0.16 3.85
C GLU A 175 3.11 -0.70 3.32
N ASN A 176 2.86 -0.53 2.02
CA ASN A 176 1.67 -1.02 1.31
C ASN A 176 0.32 -0.47 1.78
N ALA A 177 0.30 0.49 2.72
CA ALA A 177 -0.92 1.19 3.13
C ALA A 177 -1.56 1.93 1.94
N SER A 178 -2.87 1.74 1.76
CA SER A 178 -3.67 2.42 0.72
C SER A 178 -4.69 3.34 1.36
N THR A 179 -4.88 4.53 0.78
CA THR A 179 -5.94 5.46 1.21
C THR A 179 -7.31 5.07 0.68
N LYS A 180 -7.39 4.12 -0.26
CA LYS A 180 -8.64 3.68 -0.90
C LYS A 180 -8.65 2.16 -1.12
N MET A 181 -9.76 1.51 -0.78
CA MET A 181 -10.00 0.09 -1.07
C MET A 181 -11.44 -0.12 -1.57
N VAL A 182 -11.66 -1.22 -2.27
CA VAL A 182 -12.97 -1.64 -2.75
C VAL A 182 -13.57 -2.64 -1.76
N VAL A 183 -14.88 -2.56 -1.51
CA VAL A 183 -15.62 -3.56 -0.71
C VAL A 183 -15.25 -4.97 -1.19
N GLU A 184 -15.13 -5.91 -0.24
CA GLU A 184 -14.73 -7.32 -0.44
C GLU A 184 -13.27 -7.55 -0.86
N THR A 185 -12.44 -6.50 -0.96
CA THR A 185 -10.99 -6.67 -1.18
C THR A 185 -10.21 -6.77 0.12
N THR A 186 -9.07 -7.45 0.05
CA THR A 186 -8.07 -7.53 1.13
C THR A 186 -6.75 -6.90 0.70
N ARG A 187 -5.95 -6.47 1.67
CA ARG A 187 -4.61 -5.90 1.46
C ARG A 187 -3.74 -6.12 2.67
N GLU A 188 -2.52 -6.60 2.47
CA GLU A 188 -1.52 -6.71 3.52
C GLU A 188 -0.80 -5.39 3.73
N VAL A 189 -0.78 -4.91 4.98
CA VAL A 189 -0.07 -3.71 5.40
C VAL A 189 1.00 -4.10 6.42
N GLU A 190 2.25 -3.78 6.10
CA GLU A 190 3.38 -4.20 6.91
C GLU A 190 3.93 -3.06 7.78
N VAL A 191 4.47 -3.41 8.94
CA VAL A 191 5.21 -2.48 9.80
C VAL A 191 6.69 -2.84 9.75
N VAL A 192 7.47 -2.03 9.04
CA VAL A 192 8.92 -2.21 8.96
C VAL A 192 9.65 -1.37 10.02
N ASN A 193 10.91 -1.73 10.28
CA ASN A 193 11.78 -1.04 11.24
C ASN A 193 11.28 -1.01 12.69
N THR A 194 10.61 -2.08 13.12
CA THR A 194 10.28 -2.32 14.53
C THR A 194 11.02 -3.56 15.08
N ALA A 195 11.04 -3.70 16.41
CA ALA A 195 11.45 -4.90 17.15
C ALA A 195 10.47 -5.22 18.29
N ASN A 196 9.24 -4.73 18.15
CA ASN A 196 8.14 -4.92 19.06
C ASN A 196 6.97 -5.55 18.29
N VAL A 197 6.18 -6.36 19.00
CA VAL A 197 4.92 -6.89 18.48
C VAL A 197 4.03 -5.73 18.01
N CYS A 198 3.41 -5.93 16.85
CA CYS A 198 2.44 -5.02 16.26
C CYS A 198 1.05 -5.34 16.78
N ARG A 199 0.28 -4.32 17.15
CA ARG A 199 -1.11 -4.45 17.58
C ARG A 199 -1.97 -3.57 16.71
N TRP A 200 -2.78 -4.21 15.87
CA TRP A 200 -3.63 -3.56 14.89
C TRP A 200 -5.02 -3.28 15.44
N SER A 201 -5.67 -2.26 14.89
CA SER A 201 -7.05 -1.89 15.19
C SER A 201 -7.60 -1.02 14.07
N SER A 202 -8.91 -1.09 13.85
CA SER A 202 -9.66 -0.18 12.97
C SER A 202 -10.56 0.71 13.83
N SER A 203 -10.69 2.00 13.48
CA SER A 203 -11.65 2.87 14.16
C SER A 203 -13.10 2.52 13.84
N SER A 204 -13.34 1.80 12.74
CA SER A 204 -14.64 1.23 12.37
C SER A 204 -14.43 -0.14 11.71
N GLY A 205 -14.56 -1.20 12.52
CA GLY A 205 -14.45 -2.59 12.08
C GLY A 205 -15.50 -3.00 11.06
N GLN A 206 -16.64 -2.30 10.99
CA GLN A 206 -17.69 -2.53 9.99
C GLN A 206 -17.33 -1.96 8.61
N VAL A 207 -16.54 -0.89 8.56
CA VAL A 207 -16.05 -0.30 7.29
C VAL A 207 -14.86 -1.11 6.78
N ALA A 208 -13.87 -1.35 7.64
CA ALA A 208 -12.77 -2.26 7.35
C ALA A 208 -12.27 -2.94 8.63
N ALA A 209 -12.05 -4.25 8.56
CA ALA A 209 -11.41 -5.03 9.62
C ALA A 209 -9.91 -5.14 9.35
N VAL A 210 -9.13 -5.36 10.41
CA VAL A 210 -7.70 -5.65 10.30
C VAL A 210 -7.33 -6.75 11.28
N ASP A 211 -6.60 -7.76 10.81
CA ASP A 211 -6.16 -8.89 11.63
C ASP A 211 -4.85 -8.59 12.40
N ASN A 212 -4.35 -9.58 13.14
CA ASN A 212 -3.10 -9.44 13.91
C ASN A 212 -1.83 -9.38 13.03
N ASN A 213 -1.91 -9.83 11.78
CA ASN A 213 -0.81 -9.83 10.82
C ASN A 213 -0.74 -8.52 10.01
N GLY A 214 -1.79 -7.71 10.02
CA GLY A 214 -1.89 -6.48 9.24
C GLY A 214 -2.65 -6.67 7.93
N THR A 215 -3.37 -7.77 7.75
CA THR A 215 -4.30 -7.96 6.63
C THR A 215 -5.54 -7.12 6.88
N VAL A 216 -5.75 -6.13 6.03
CA VAL A 216 -6.91 -5.22 6.07
C VAL A 216 -7.95 -5.74 5.08
N GLN A 217 -9.17 -5.96 5.56
CA GLN A 217 -10.33 -6.37 4.76
C GLN A 217 -11.32 -5.22 4.68
N ALA A 218 -11.66 -4.80 3.47
CA ALA A 218 -12.67 -3.77 3.21
C ALA A 218 -14.06 -4.41 3.20
N LEU A 219 -14.94 -3.99 4.12
CA LEU A 219 -16.21 -4.66 4.39
C LEU A 219 -17.41 -3.84 3.93
N LYS A 220 -17.40 -2.52 4.18
CA LYS A 220 -18.53 -1.64 3.84
C LYS A 220 -18.02 -0.29 3.37
N ALA A 221 -18.70 0.29 2.39
CA ALA A 221 -18.38 1.64 1.93
C ALA A 221 -18.43 2.65 3.09
N GLY A 222 -17.42 3.50 3.20
CA GLY A 222 -17.26 4.43 4.31
C GLY A 222 -15.82 4.85 4.52
N LYS A 223 -15.57 5.58 5.61
CA LYS A 223 -14.22 5.99 6.02
C LYS A 223 -13.88 5.37 7.37
N THR A 224 -12.63 4.95 7.52
CA THR A 224 -12.09 4.43 8.79
C THR A 224 -10.60 4.75 8.87
N THR A 225 -10.01 4.67 10.06
CA THR A 225 -8.58 4.82 10.29
C THR A 225 -8.03 3.48 10.77
N ILE A 226 -7.02 2.95 10.06
CA ILE A 226 -6.29 1.75 10.48
C ILE A 226 -5.09 2.18 11.29
N LYS A 227 -4.91 1.58 12.47
CA LYS A 227 -3.89 1.93 13.46
C LYS A 227 -3.08 0.72 13.88
N CYS A 228 -1.77 0.90 13.97
CA CYS A 228 -0.85 -0.07 14.54
C CYS A 228 -0.05 0.53 15.72
N LYS A 229 -0.10 -0.12 16.88
CA LYS A 229 0.76 0.20 18.04
C LYS A 229 1.93 -0.78 18.08
N THR A 230 3.16 -0.27 18.17
CA THR A 230 4.37 -1.09 18.29
C THR A 230 5.39 -0.40 19.22
N GLY A 231 5.64 -0.99 20.39
CA GLY A 231 6.41 -0.34 21.45
C GLY A 231 5.75 0.97 21.90
N ASN A 232 6.46 2.10 21.85
CA ASN A 232 5.90 3.42 22.14
C ASN A 232 5.47 4.17 20.87
N ALA A 233 5.50 3.51 19.71
CA ALA A 233 5.07 4.09 18.45
C ALA A 233 3.60 3.77 18.18
N VAL A 234 2.90 4.76 17.65
CA VAL A 234 1.59 4.64 17.02
C VAL A 234 1.75 5.07 15.56
N LEU A 235 1.32 4.20 14.64
CA LEU A 235 1.24 4.44 13.21
C LEU A 235 -0.24 4.37 12.82
N GLU A 236 -0.69 5.23 11.92
CA GLU A 236 -2.07 5.24 11.44
C GLU A 236 -2.16 5.80 10.02
N TYR A 237 -3.19 5.40 9.29
CA TYR A 237 -3.57 5.97 8.01
C TYR A 237 -5.09 5.92 7.83
N ASP A 238 -5.62 6.90 7.09
CA ASP A 238 -7.03 6.96 6.76
C ASP A 238 -7.31 6.10 5.52
N LEU A 239 -8.40 5.33 5.59
CA LEU A 239 -8.87 4.43 4.56
C LEU A 239 -10.30 4.81 4.17
N THR A 240 -10.53 5.01 2.87
CA THR A 240 -11.87 5.10 2.29
C THR A 240 -12.20 3.79 1.58
N VAL A 241 -13.20 3.08 2.06
CA VAL A 241 -13.76 1.91 1.37
C VAL A 241 -14.87 2.40 0.43
N ILE A 242 -14.82 1.96 -0.82
CA ILE A 242 -15.81 2.29 -1.85
C ILE A 242 -16.50 1.03 -2.37
N ASN A 243 -17.76 1.18 -2.78
CA ASN A 243 -18.42 0.14 -3.57
C ASN A 243 -18.03 0.37 -5.05
N PRO A 244 -17.35 -0.59 -5.71
CA PRO A 244 -16.91 -0.46 -7.09
C PRO A 244 -18.09 -0.35 -8.05
N ASN A 245 -19.29 -0.78 -7.65
CA ASN A 245 -20.53 -0.66 -8.42
C ASN A 245 -21.38 0.56 -8.00
N ASN A 246 -20.80 1.51 -7.26
CA ASN A 246 -21.47 2.75 -6.86
C ASN A 246 -20.54 3.98 -6.89
N LEU A 247 -19.66 4.04 -7.88
CA LEU A 247 -18.81 5.19 -8.14
C LEU A 247 -19.60 6.33 -8.77
N VAL A 248 -19.47 7.51 -8.16
CA VAL A 248 -20.03 8.77 -8.67
C VAL A 248 -18.96 9.86 -8.66
N THR A 249 -19.06 10.79 -9.61
CA THR A 249 -18.26 12.02 -9.64
C THR A 249 -19.08 13.14 -9.01
N LYS A 250 -18.48 13.92 -8.11
CA LYS A 250 -19.21 15.05 -7.53
C LYS A 250 -19.52 16.06 -8.63
N ARG A 251 -20.76 16.55 -8.70
CA ARG A 251 -21.12 17.53 -9.73
C ARG A 251 -20.27 18.79 -9.63
N ALA A 252 -19.91 19.22 -8.42
CA ALA A 252 -19.08 20.40 -8.18
C ALA A 252 -17.64 20.29 -8.71
N ASP A 253 -17.14 19.06 -8.95
CA ASP A 253 -15.79 18.83 -9.46
C ASP A 253 -15.74 18.86 -11.01
N LEU A 254 -16.89 19.03 -11.67
CA LEU A 254 -17.04 19.00 -13.13
C LEU A 254 -17.27 20.42 -13.69
N PRO A 255 -16.82 20.70 -14.92
CA PRO A 255 -16.88 22.05 -15.49
C PRO A 255 -18.31 22.53 -15.78
N ASP A 256 -18.53 23.84 -15.62
CA ASP A 256 -19.80 24.54 -15.87
C ASP A 256 -19.83 25.33 -17.20
N ASN A 257 -18.67 25.56 -17.80
CA ASN A 257 -18.53 26.10 -19.14
C ASN A 257 -17.66 25.17 -19.98
N THR A 258 -18.28 24.55 -20.96
CA THR A 258 -17.62 23.62 -21.87
C THR A 258 -17.85 23.99 -23.33
N LYS A 259 -18.05 25.29 -23.62
CA LYS A 259 -18.13 25.83 -24.98
C LYS A 259 -16.72 26.12 -25.51
N VAL A 260 -15.97 25.04 -25.71
CA VAL A 260 -14.57 25.05 -26.17
C VAL A 260 -14.35 23.95 -27.21
N ASP A 261 -13.27 24.08 -27.99
CA ASP A 261 -12.91 23.10 -29.02
C ASP A 261 -12.37 21.79 -28.44
N GLN A 262 -11.74 21.85 -27.26
CA GLN A 262 -11.23 20.69 -26.53
C GLN A 262 -11.27 20.96 -25.03
N ILE A 263 -11.58 19.93 -24.24
CA ILE A 263 -11.51 19.97 -22.77
C ILE A 263 -11.14 18.60 -22.22
N ASP A 264 -10.32 18.59 -21.16
CA ASP A 264 -10.06 17.39 -20.38
C ASP A 264 -10.99 17.32 -19.16
N VAL A 265 -11.61 16.17 -18.94
CA VAL A 265 -12.56 15.96 -17.85
C VAL A 265 -12.17 14.71 -17.08
N THR A 266 -11.97 14.89 -15.78
CA THR A 266 -11.65 13.81 -14.85
C THR A 266 -12.92 13.33 -14.16
N VAL A 267 -13.20 12.04 -14.25
CA VAL A 267 -14.31 11.39 -13.54
C VAL A 267 -13.79 10.38 -12.53
N THR A 268 -14.58 10.13 -11.48
CA THR A 268 -14.29 9.11 -10.49
C THR A 268 -14.19 7.74 -11.15
N GLY A 269 -13.08 7.05 -10.92
CA GLY A 269 -12.82 5.71 -11.41
C GLY A 269 -12.15 4.83 -10.36
N TYR A 270 -11.98 3.56 -10.72
CA TYR A 270 -11.23 2.58 -9.94
C TYR A 270 -10.30 1.77 -10.86
N PRO A 271 -9.03 1.53 -10.47
CA PRO A 271 -8.38 1.91 -9.21
C PRO A 271 -8.11 3.42 -9.05
N ASN A 272 -8.04 4.14 -10.17
CA ASN A 272 -7.76 5.57 -10.21
C ASN A 272 -8.88 6.32 -10.94
N ASN A 273 -8.96 7.62 -10.69
CA ASN A 273 -9.78 8.52 -11.52
C ASN A 273 -9.29 8.49 -12.97
N ARG A 274 -10.21 8.72 -13.91
CA ARG A 274 -9.92 8.68 -15.35
C ARG A 274 -10.15 10.06 -15.97
N THR A 275 -9.18 10.50 -16.76
CA THR A 275 -9.26 11.76 -17.51
C THR A 275 -9.50 11.47 -18.98
N TYR A 276 -10.58 12.05 -19.51
CA TYR A 276 -10.98 11.95 -20.91
C TYR A 276 -10.68 13.26 -21.61
N SER A 277 -10.19 13.21 -22.84
CA SER A 277 -10.09 14.37 -23.73
C SER A 277 -11.31 14.41 -24.62
N ILE A 278 -12.13 15.45 -24.50
CA ILE A 278 -13.37 15.64 -25.25
C ILE A 278 -13.13 16.69 -26.32
N TYR A 279 -13.57 16.39 -27.54
CA TYR A 279 -13.31 17.20 -28.72
C TYR A 279 -14.60 17.71 -29.34
N LYS A 280 -14.60 18.96 -29.78
CA LYS A 280 -15.60 19.48 -30.71
C LYS A 280 -15.29 18.95 -32.11
N GLN A 281 -16.23 18.26 -32.74
CA GLN A 281 -15.98 17.60 -34.02
C GLN A 281 -15.60 18.58 -35.13
N ASN A 282 -16.19 19.78 -35.14
CA ASN A 282 -15.88 20.87 -36.07
C ASN A 282 -14.99 21.96 -35.45
N GLY A 283 -14.23 21.63 -34.40
CA GLY A 283 -13.22 22.54 -33.85
C GLY A 283 -12.16 22.87 -34.89
N ARG A 284 -11.52 24.04 -34.80
CA ARG A 284 -10.58 24.57 -35.81
C ARG A 284 -9.48 23.57 -36.17
N GLU A 285 -8.99 22.86 -35.16
CA GLU A 285 -7.89 21.90 -35.31
C GLU A 285 -8.36 20.45 -35.54
N ASN A 286 -9.69 20.25 -35.57
CA ASN A 286 -10.35 18.97 -35.83
C ASN A 286 -10.97 18.90 -37.24
N ILE A 287 -10.65 19.84 -38.13
CA ILE A 287 -11.03 19.77 -39.54
C ILE A 287 -9.97 19.02 -40.33
N SER A 288 -10.39 18.01 -41.09
CA SER A 288 -9.48 17.25 -41.97
C SER A 288 -9.19 18.05 -43.23
N LYS A 289 -7.91 18.15 -43.62
CA LYS A 289 -7.53 18.74 -44.91
C LYS A 289 -7.93 17.83 -46.09
N LYS A 290 -8.00 16.52 -45.86
CA LYS A 290 -8.36 15.52 -46.88
C LYS A 290 -9.88 15.38 -47.05
N PHE A 291 -10.63 15.56 -45.97
CA PHE A 291 -12.08 15.41 -45.93
C PHE A 291 -12.73 16.64 -45.27
N PRO A 292 -12.68 17.81 -45.92
CA PRO A 292 -12.93 19.12 -45.29
C PRO A 292 -14.33 19.32 -44.72
N HIS A 293 -15.34 18.56 -45.16
CA HIS A 293 -16.72 18.64 -44.68
C HIS A 293 -17.16 17.46 -43.80
N TYR A 294 -16.31 16.43 -43.68
CA TYR A 294 -16.68 15.19 -42.99
C TYR A 294 -16.90 15.42 -41.50
N MET A 295 -15.98 16.15 -40.86
CA MET A 295 -15.97 16.30 -39.41
C MET A 295 -17.17 17.11 -38.89
N GLN A 296 -17.68 18.04 -39.70
CA GLN A 296 -18.85 18.87 -39.39
C GLN A 296 -20.15 18.06 -39.39
N GLY A 297 -20.30 17.09 -40.29
CA GLY A 297 -21.51 16.29 -40.43
C GLY A 297 -21.46 14.92 -39.75
N HIS A 298 -20.31 14.26 -39.78
CA HIS A 298 -20.14 12.84 -39.43
C HIS A 298 -18.96 12.58 -38.47
N GLY A 299 -18.38 13.62 -37.87
CA GLY A 299 -17.23 13.48 -36.96
C GLY A 299 -17.54 12.89 -35.57
N CYS A 300 -18.82 12.68 -35.23
CA CYS A 300 -19.23 12.33 -33.87
C CYS A 300 -18.70 10.98 -33.42
N SER A 301 -18.83 9.95 -34.26
CA SER A 301 -18.31 8.61 -33.98
C SER A 301 -16.80 8.60 -33.74
N ALA A 302 -16.03 9.24 -34.62
CA ALA A 302 -14.58 9.34 -34.48
C ALA A 302 -14.18 10.11 -33.22
N SER A 303 -14.92 11.16 -32.88
CA SER A 303 -14.70 11.95 -31.66
C SER A 303 -14.97 11.13 -30.40
N SER A 304 -16.12 10.43 -30.32
CA SER A 304 -16.48 9.59 -29.17
C SER A 304 -15.51 8.43 -28.94
N LEU A 305 -15.05 7.77 -30.00
CA LEU A 305 -14.04 6.72 -29.88
C LEU A 305 -12.68 7.30 -29.42
N THR A 306 -12.27 8.44 -29.97
CA THR A 306 -11.02 9.11 -29.56
C THR A 306 -11.07 9.53 -28.10
N THR A 307 -12.21 10.04 -27.62
CA THR A 307 -12.46 10.35 -26.20
C THR A 307 -12.21 9.13 -25.30
N VAL A 308 -12.75 7.95 -25.66
CA VAL A 308 -12.53 6.73 -24.87
C VAL A 308 -11.06 6.29 -24.90
N LEU A 309 -10.44 6.31 -26.08
CA LEU A 309 -9.04 5.87 -26.22
C LEU A 309 -8.05 6.82 -25.53
N SER A 310 -8.36 8.10 -25.34
CA SER A 310 -7.48 8.99 -24.58
C SER A 310 -7.33 8.52 -23.13
N ALA A 311 -8.42 8.03 -22.52
CA ALA A 311 -8.43 7.57 -21.13
C ALA A 311 -7.95 6.11 -20.96
N TYR A 312 -8.21 5.24 -21.94
CA TYR A 312 -7.94 3.79 -21.82
C TYR A 312 -6.68 3.32 -22.55
N ALA A 313 -6.20 4.08 -23.54
CA ALA A 313 -5.03 3.73 -24.34
C ALA A 313 -4.00 4.86 -24.40
N GLY A 314 -4.17 5.94 -23.63
CA GLY A 314 -3.24 7.07 -23.59
C GLY A 314 -3.12 7.83 -24.92
N VAL A 315 -4.14 7.74 -25.77
CA VAL A 315 -4.14 8.39 -27.08
C VAL A 315 -4.16 9.92 -26.91
N THR A 316 -3.20 10.58 -27.55
CA THR A 316 -3.08 12.06 -27.57
C THR A 316 -3.42 12.69 -28.91
N TYR A 317 -3.74 11.87 -29.92
CA TYR A 317 -4.10 12.39 -31.24
C TYR A 317 -5.56 12.85 -31.32
N LYS A 318 -5.82 13.77 -32.24
CA LYS A 318 -7.15 14.33 -32.50
C LYS A 318 -8.05 13.40 -33.33
N PRO A 319 -9.38 13.58 -33.29
CA PRO A 319 -10.33 12.80 -34.10
C PRO A 319 -10.04 12.82 -35.61
N THR A 320 -9.36 13.84 -36.14
CA THR A 320 -8.90 13.87 -37.54
C THR A 320 -7.93 12.74 -37.86
N ARG A 321 -7.00 12.42 -36.95
CA ARG A 321 -6.09 11.30 -37.13
C ARG A 321 -6.83 9.95 -37.08
N MET A 322 -7.90 9.86 -36.30
CA MET A 322 -8.76 8.67 -36.27
C MET A 322 -9.24 8.35 -37.69
N ILE A 323 -9.87 9.32 -38.36
CA ILE A 323 -10.43 9.11 -39.69
C ILE A 323 -9.38 8.98 -40.79
N GLU A 324 -8.24 9.68 -40.71
CA GLU A 324 -7.25 9.72 -41.80
C GLU A 324 -6.25 8.56 -41.76
N LYS A 325 -5.93 8.07 -40.56
CA LYS A 325 -4.84 7.10 -40.35
C LYS A 325 -5.30 5.85 -39.63
N ILE A 326 -6.06 5.98 -38.54
CA ILE A 326 -6.41 4.83 -37.71
C ILE A 326 -7.43 3.95 -38.40
N GLU A 327 -8.56 4.51 -38.84
CA GLU A 327 -9.55 3.73 -39.59
C GLU A 327 -8.95 3.12 -40.86
N LYS A 328 -8.10 3.87 -41.58
CA LYS A 328 -7.38 3.35 -42.75
C LYS A 328 -6.53 2.13 -42.40
N LYS A 329 -5.78 2.20 -41.29
CA LYS A 329 -4.94 1.09 -40.80
C LYS A 329 -5.77 -0.15 -40.50
N TYR A 330 -6.93 0.01 -39.85
CA TYR A 330 -7.75 -1.12 -39.42
C TYR A 330 -8.64 -1.69 -40.52
N PHE A 331 -9.08 -0.89 -41.48
CA PHE A 331 -10.13 -1.28 -42.42
C PHE A 331 -9.71 -1.29 -43.90
N GLY A 332 -8.48 -0.86 -44.22
CA GLY A 332 -7.89 -1.01 -45.56
C GLY A 332 -8.83 -0.55 -46.68
N ASP A 333 -9.21 -1.48 -47.55
CA ASP A 333 -10.05 -1.17 -48.72
C ASP A 333 -11.49 -0.76 -48.35
N LYS A 334 -12.02 -1.22 -47.22
CA LYS A 334 -13.33 -0.74 -46.73
C LYS A 334 -13.27 0.75 -46.38
N TRP A 335 -12.15 1.22 -45.82
CA TRP A 335 -11.92 2.65 -45.59
C TRP A 335 -11.81 3.40 -46.92
N LYS A 336 -11.02 2.90 -47.88
CA LYS A 336 -10.87 3.54 -49.20
C LYS A 336 -12.23 3.71 -49.90
N LYS A 337 -13.05 2.65 -49.93
CA LYS A 337 -14.39 2.66 -50.52
C LYS A 337 -15.36 3.62 -49.81
N ASN A 338 -15.22 3.80 -48.50
CA ASN A 338 -16.08 4.74 -47.77
C ASN A 338 -15.69 6.19 -48.06
N TYR A 339 -14.39 6.49 -47.99
CA TYR A 339 -13.85 7.84 -48.13
C TYR A 339 -13.68 8.31 -49.59
N SER A 340 -13.91 7.44 -50.58
CA SER A 340 -14.04 7.83 -51.99
C SER A 340 -15.43 8.38 -52.34
N LYS A 341 -16.42 8.26 -51.44
CA LYS A 341 -17.78 8.77 -51.66
C LYS A 341 -17.82 10.29 -51.50
N SER A 342 -18.74 10.94 -52.19
CA SER A 342 -19.06 12.37 -51.98
C SER A 342 -19.44 12.67 -50.52
N ARG A 343 -20.09 11.70 -49.87
CA ARG A 343 -20.48 11.76 -48.46
C ARG A 343 -20.09 10.46 -47.73
N PRO A 344 -18.86 10.36 -47.21
CA PRO A 344 -18.41 9.20 -46.45
C PRO A 344 -19.23 9.00 -45.17
N MET A 345 -19.50 7.76 -44.78
CA MET A 345 -20.31 7.46 -43.60
C MET A 345 -19.45 7.32 -42.33
N PRO A 346 -19.96 7.69 -41.15
CA PRO A 346 -19.24 7.52 -39.89
C PRO A 346 -19.00 6.04 -39.57
N ILE A 347 -17.91 5.74 -38.86
CA ILE A 347 -17.68 4.41 -38.30
C ILE A 347 -18.87 4.00 -37.41
N SER A 348 -19.34 2.76 -37.58
CA SER A 348 -20.43 2.19 -36.78
C SER A 348 -19.93 1.76 -35.40
N LEU A 349 -20.84 1.45 -34.47
CA LEU A 349 -20.45 0.85 -33.19
C LEU A 349 -19.67 -0.47 -33.39
N TYR A 350 -20.05 -1.31 -34.35
CA TYR A 350 -19.28 -2.51 -34.70
C TYR A 350 -17.86 -2.19 -35.20
N GLY A 351 -17.72 -1.19 -36.08
CA GLY A 351 -16.39 -0.74 -36.51
C GLY A 351 -15.54 -0.28 -35.33
N MET A 352 -16.13 0.47 -34.40
CA MET A 352 -15.43 0.92 -33.19
C MET A 352 -14.90 -0.24 -32.36
N THR A 353 -15.66 -1.34 -32.23
CA THR A 353 -15.19 -2.49 -31.46
C THR A 353 -13.90 -3.09 -32.00
N LYS A 354 -13.69 -3.06 -33.32
CA LYS A 354 -12.46 -3.55 -33.96
C LYS A 354 -11.24 -2.68 -33.67
N ILE A 355 -11.45 -1.37 -33.55
CA ILE A 355 -10.37 -0.47 -33.11
C ILE A 355 -10.11 -0.66 -31.61
N LEU A 356 -11.16 -0.75 -30.78
CA LEU A 356 -11.00 -1.01 -29.33
C LEU A 356 -10.21 -2.29 -29.08
N GLU A 357 -10.54 -3.37 -29.79
CA GLU A 357 -9.84 -4.66 -29.77
C GLU A 357 -8.35 -4.49 -30.08
N GLY A 358 -8.00 -3.77 -31.15
CA GLY A 358 -6.61 -3.54 -31.52
C GLY A 358 -5.82 -2.62 -30.58
N TYR A 359 -6.50 -1.82 -29.75
CA TYR A 359 -5.88 -1.06 -28.66
C TYR A 359 -5.85 -1.83 -27.33
N GLY A 360 -6.32 -3.10 -27.30
CA GLY A 360 -6.39 -3.89 -26.08
C GLY A 360 -7.45 -3.41 -25.08
N VAL A 361 -8.41 -2.58 -25.53
CA VAL A 361 -9.48 -2.07 -24.68
C VAL A 361 -10.65 -3.05 -24.71
N ARG A 362 -10.88 -3.72 -23.57
CA ARG A 362 -12.03 -4.63 -23.39
C ARG A 362 -13.35 -3.90 -23.64
N TYR A 363 -14.34 -4.60 -24.20
CA TYR A 363 -15.66 -4.04 -24.44
C TYR A 363 -16.75 -5.13 -24.44
N LYS A 364 -18.01 -4.72 -24.27
CA LYS A 364 -19.22 -5.51 -24.59
C LYS A 364 -20.12 -4.66 -25.46
N TYR A 365 -20.42 -5.12 -26.67
CA TYR A 365 -21.35 -4.44 -27.57
C TYR A 365 -22.75 -5.03 -27.43
N VAL A 366 -23.68 -4.25 -26.89
CA VAL A 366 -25.08 -4.59 -26.74
C VAL A 366 -25.85 -4.00 -27.91
N ARG A 367 -26.39 -4.86 -28.76
CA ARG A 367 -27.04 -4.47 -30.02
C ARG A 367 -28.54 -4.30 -29.87
N ASP A 368 -29.18 -5.27 -29.24
CA ASP A 368 -30.61 -5.28 -28.95
C ASP A 368 -30.84 -5.17 -27.44
N PHE A 369 -31.88 -4.45 -27.04
CA PHE A 369 -32.19 -4.19 -25.63
C PHE A 369 -33.64 -3.71 -25.44
N SER A 370 -34.21 -4.01 -24.27
CA SER A 370 -35.38 -3.29 -23.75
C SER A 370 -34.94 -2.10 -22.89
N ASP A 371 -35.82 -1.10 -22.75
CA ASP A 371 -35.51 0.11 -21.97
C ASP A 371 -35.15 -0.20 -20.52
N SER A 372 -35.85 -1.18 -19.90
CA SER A 372 -35.62 -1.57 -18.51
C SER A 372 -34.24 -2.22 -18.33
N LEU A 373 -33.90 -3.18 -19.21
CA LEU A 373 -32.62 -3.88 -19.15
C LEU A 373 -31.45 -2.93 -19.45
N ALA A 374 -31.57 -2.07 -20.47
CA ALA A 374 -30.56 -1.08 -20.77
C ALA A 374 -30.36 -0.09 -19.62
N LYS A 375 -31.44 0.32 -18.94
CA LYS A 375 -31.34 1.21 -17.77
C LYS A 375 -30.55 0.55 -16.65
N GLN A 376 -30.89 -0.69 -16.31
CA GLN A 376 -30.21 -1.44 -15.26
C GLN A 376 -28.73 -1.67 -15.60
N GLU A 377 -28.43 -2.16 -16.80
CA GLU A 377 -27.07 -2.51 -17.22
C GLU A 377 -26.18 -1.27 -17.35
N ILE A 378 -26.66 -0.22 -18.02
CA ILE A 378 -25.88 1.00 -18.21
C ILE A 378 -25.67 1.72 -16.87
N GLU A 379 -26.68 1.79 -15.99
CA GLU A 379 -26.50 2.42 -14.68
C GLU A 379 -25.47 1.68 -13.83
N ALA A 380 -25.57 0.34 -13.75
CA ALA A 380 -24.59 -0.48 -13.04
C ALA A 380 -23.18 -0.29 -13.61
N HIS A 381 -23.05 -0.28 -14.94
CA HIS A 381 -21.77 -0.10 -15.61
C HIS A 381 -21.16 1.28 -15.38
N LEU A 382 -21.93 2.36 -15.52
CA LEU A 382 -21.45 3.72 -15.27
C LEU A 382 -21.04 3.94 -13.81
N ARG A 383 -21.71 3.24 -12.88
CA ARG A 383 -21.33 3.21 -11.47
C ARG A 383 -20.08 2.39 -11.19
N THR A 384 -19.45 1.78 -12.20
CA THR A 384 -18.06 1.29 -12.12
C THR A 384 -17.01 2.31 -12.54
N GLY A 385 -17.45 3.54 -12.87
CA GLY A 385 -16.61 4.60 -13.40
C GLY A 385 -16.14 4.34 -14.84
N ASN A 386 -16.66 3.30 -15.48
CA ASN A 386 -16.36 2.92 -16.85
C ASN A 386 -17.37 3.56 -17.82
N PRO A 387 -16.94 3.99 -19.03
CA PRO A 387 -17.81 4.73 -19.94
C PRO A 387 -18.66 3.81 -20.82
N VAL A 388 -19.67 4.41 -21.46
CA VAL A 388 -20.52 3.78 -22.47
C VAL A 388 -20.52 4.63 -23.73
N ILE A 389 -20.16 4.05 -24.88
CA ILE A 389 -20.38 4.69 -26.19
C ILE A 389 -21.78 4.32 -26.66
N PHE A 390 -22.58 5.27 -27.10
CA PHE A 390 -23.96 5.03 -27.50
C PHE A 390 -24.38 5.91 -28.68
N VAL A 391 -25.46 5.53 -29.33
CA VAL A 391 -26.08 6.29 -30.42
C VAL A 391 -27.50 6.69 -30.08
N VAL A 392 -27.89 7.87 -30.51
CA VAL A 392 -29.23 8.44 -30.34
C VAL A 392 -29.85 8.83 -31.67
N ALA A 393 -31.17 8.84 -31.73
CA ALA A 393 -31.97 9.34 -32.85
C ALA A 393 -32.61 10.69 -32.52
N ALA A 394 -33.08 11.39 -33.55
CA ALA A 394 -33.73 12.70 -33.42
C ALA A 394 -35.05 12.66 -32.64
N LYS A 395 -35.82 11.59 -32.80
CA LYS A 395 -37.09 11.35 -32.10
C LYS A 395 -36.87 10.32 -31.00
N SER A 396 -37.25 10.69 -29.78
CA SER A 396 -37.32 9.77 -28.65
C SER A 396 -38.50 8.80 -28.81
N ARG A 397 -38.32 7.57 -28.31
CA ARG A 397 -39.37 6.55 -28.20
C ARG A 397 -40.34 6.81 -27.04
N LYS A 398 -40.05 7.79 -26.17
CA LYS A 398 -40.87 8.16 -25.02
C LYS A 398 -41.78 9.35 -25.32
N ALA A 399 -43.04 9.24 -24.91
CA ALA A 399 -44.02 10.31 -25.04
C ALA A 399 -43.58 11.59 -24.29
N GLY A 400 -43.93 12.76 -24.84
CA GLY A 400 -43.60 14.06 -24.26
C GLY A 400 -42.14 14.51 -24.40
N ALA A 401 -41.28 13.71 -25.01
CA ALA A 401 -39.88 14.06 -25.22
C ALA A 401 -39.69 15.09 -26.37
N VAL A 402 -38.77 16.04 -26.17
CA VAL A 402 -38.49 17.12 -27.11
C VAL A 402 -37.80 16.59 -28.38
N ALA A 403 -38.45 16.70 -29.53
CA ALA A 403 -37.84 16.36 -30.81
C ALA A 403 -36.55 17.16 -31.04
N ASN A 404 -35.55 16.53 -31.66
CA ASN A 404 -34.27 17.14 -32.01
C ASN A 404 -33.40 17.62 -30.84
N LYS A 405 -33.71 17.21 -29.60
CA LYS A 405 -32.93 17.62 -28.42
C LYS A 405 -31.45 17.25 -28.54
N TRP A 406 -31.15 16.01 -28.90
CA TRP A 406 -29.78 15.49 -28.95
C TRP A 406 -29.19 15.39 -30.35
N THR A 407 -30.01 15.43 -31.40
CA THR A 407 -29.58 15.38 -32.82
C THR A 407 -30.76 15.65 -33.74
N SER A 408 -30.52 16.14 -34.96
CA SER A 408 -31.53 16.21 -36.03
C SER A 408 -31.59 14.94 -36.90
N GLY A 409 -30.70 13.98 -36.69
CA GLY A 409 -30.68 12.69 -37.37
C GLY A 409 -30.26 11.57 -36.43
N TYR A 410 -29.02 11.12 -36.59
CA TYR A 410 -28.38 10.17 -35.68
C TYR A 410 -27.10 10.78 -35.12
N HIS A 411 -26.73 10.38 -33.90
CA HIS A 411 -25.55 10.94 -33.26
C HIS A 411 -24.90 9.98 -32.29
N CYS A 412 -23.57 9.93 -32.29
CA CYS A 412 -22.78 9.13 -31.36
C CYS A 412 -22.22 10.02 -30.25
N MET A 413 -22.35 9.56 -29.01
CA MET A 413 -21.88 10.24 -27.79
C MET A 413 -21.28 9.23 -26.83
N THR A 414 -20.67 9.73 -25.75
CA THR A 414 -20.08 8.90 -24.70
C THR A 414 -20.63 9.30 -23.34
N MET A 415 -21.21 8.36 -22.61
CA MET A 415 -21.50 8.52 -21.18
C MET A 415 -20.20 8.23 -20.42
N LEU A 416 -19.69 9.19 -19.65
CA LEU A 416 -18.41 9.07 -18.94
C LEU A 416 -18.55 8.46 -17.54
N GLY A 417 -19.74 8.56 -16.94
CA GLY A 417 -20.04 8.09 -15.59
C GLY A 417 -21.31 8.73 -15.02
N MET A 418 -21.56 8.49 -13.74
CA MET A 418 -22.67 9.09 -12.98
C MET A 418 -22.18 10.21 -12.06
N THR A 419 -23.02 11.22 -11.86
CA THR A 419 -22.84 12.24 -10.83
C THR A 419 -23.48 11.81 -9.50
N ASP A 420 -23.04 12.41 -8.40
CA ASP A 420 -23.68 12.30 -7.07
C ASP A 420 -25.13 12.81 -7.04
N THR A 421 -25.52 13.66 -7.99
CA THR A 421 -26.91 14.11 -8.21
C THR A 421 -27.78 13.15 -9.03
N GLY A 422 -27.24 11.99 -9.43
CA GLY A 422 -27.98 10.98 -10.22
C GLY A 422 -28.12 11.30 -11.72
N LYS A 423 -27.39 12.29 -12.24
CA LYS A 423 -27.30 12.58 -13.68
C LYS A 423 -26.12 11.86 -14.33
N VAL A 424 -26.28 11.44 -15.58
CA VAL A 424 -25.22 10.93 -16.45
C VAL A 424 -24.36 12.10 -16.93
N ILE A 425 -23.03 11.91 -16.92
CA ILE A 425 -22.06 12.83 -17.52
C ILE A 425 -21.91 12.47 -18.99
N VAL A 426 -22.42 13.29 -19.90
CA VAL A 426 -22.43 13.02 -21.35
C VAL A 426 -21.37 13.86 -22.04
N ALA A 427 -20.37 13.22 -22.61
CA ALA A 427 -19.46 13.82 -23.58
C ALA A 427 -20.14 13.83 -24.95
N ASP A 428 -20.33 15.04 -25.46
CA ASP A 428 -20.85 15.30 -26.80
C ASP A 428 -19.76 16.05 -27.58
N SER A 429 -19.68 15.82 -28.89
CA SER A 429 -18.74 16.48 -29.80
C SER A 429 -19.39 17.57 -30.67
N VAL A 430 -20.72 17.67 -30.67
CA VAL A 430 -21.48 18.62 -31.49
C VAL A 430 -21.97 19.80 -30.67
N ASP A 431 -21.93 21.00 -31.26
CA ASP A 431 -22.59 22.19 -30.70
C ASP A 431 -24.11 22.00 -30.83
N ARG A 432 -24.81 22.03 -29.69
CA ARG A 432 -26.26 21.88 -29.60
C ARG A 432 -26.90 23.22 -29.26
N SER A 433 -28.21 23.27 -29.40
CA SER A 433 -29.01 24.46 -29.10
C SER A 433 -28.57 25.09 -27.76
N THR A 434 -28.16 26.36 -27.82
CA THR A 434 -27.78 27.15 -26.64
C THR A 434 -28.97 27.35 -25.71
N LYS A 435 -30.20 27.35 -26.23
CA LYS A 435 -31.42 27.35 -25.42
C LYS A 435 -31.54 26.10 -24.54
N THR A 436 -31.08 24.94 -25.04
CA THR A 436 -31.20 23.66 -24.34
C THR A 436 -30.02 23.36 -23.43
N PHE A 437 -28.80 23.68 -23.87
CA PHE A 437 -27.57 23.28 -23.17
C PHE A 437 -26.68 24.46 -22.75
N GLY A 438 -27.03 25.71 -23.09
CA GLY A 438 -26.29 26.90 -22.69
C GLY A 438 -24.80 26.80 -23.05
N ASN A 439 -23.95 27.03 -22.06
CA ASN A 439 -22.48 26.92 -22.17
C ASN A 439 -21.97 25.46 -22.02
N ASN A 440 -22.86 24.51 -21.70
CA ASN A 440 -22.54 23.09 -21.54
C ASN A 440 -22.58 22.37 -22.88
N GLN A 441 -21.62 22.69 -23.75
CA GLN A 441 -21.57 22.19 -25.11
C GLN A 441 -20.84 20.85 -25.22
N ARG A 442 -19.63 20.71 -24.65
CA ARG A 442 -18.88 19.44 -24.65
C ARG A 442 -19.32 18.46 -23.58
N ILE A 443 -19.68 18.93 -22.39
CA ILE A 443 -20.21 18.10 -21.30
C ILE A 443 -21.63 18.50 -20.97
N LYS A 444 -22.54 17.53 -20.99
CA LYS A 444 -23.96 17.69 -20.70
C LYS A 444 -24.38 16.75 -19.57
N TYR A 445 -25.48 17.08 -18.90
CA TYR A 445 -26.02 16.29 -17.79
C TYR A 445 -27.48 15.93 -18.05
N ALA A 446 -27.81 14.65 -18.01
CA ALA A 446 -29.15 14.16 -18.28
C ALA A 446 -29.51 12.97 -17.39
N SER A 447 -30.79 12.66 -17.24
CA SER A 447 -31.18 11.39 -16.63
C SER A 447 -30.90 10.25 -17.62
N LEU A 448 -30.49 9.08 -17.11
CA LEU A 448 -30.27 7.91 -17.96
C LEU A 448 -31.56 7.50 -18.70
N GLY A 449 -32.71 7.61 -18.01
CA GLY A 449 -34.00 7.33 -18.59
C GLY A 449 -34.35 8.23 -19.79
N GLU A 450 -33.91 9.49 -19.78
CA GLU A 450 -34.06 10.37 -20.95
C GLU A 450 -33.20 9.87 -22.11
N LEU A 451 -31.91 9.62 -21.89
CA LEU A 451 -30.97 9.19 -22.93
C LEU A 451 -31.43 7.87 -23.59
N ILE A 452 -31.87 6.89 -22.80
CA ILE A 452 -32.43 5.63 -23.29
C ILE A 452 -33.64 5.83 -24.21
N GLY A 453 -34.46 6.85 -23.94
CA GLY A 453 -35.57 7.21 -24.80
C GLY A 453 -35.13 7.58 -26.22
N TYR A 454 -33.99 8.25 -26.37
CA TYR A 454 -33.41 8.58 -27.68
C TYR A 454 -32.53 7.48 -28.28
N MET A 455 -32.08 6.51 -27.48
CA MET A 455 -31.38 5.32 -27.97
C MET A 455 -32.33 4.38 -28.71
N PHE A 456 -31.77 3.55 -29.57
CA PHE A 456 -32.52 2.55 -30.34
C PHE A 456 -31.72 1.24 -30.48
N PRO A 457 -32.38 0.07 -30.41
CA PRO A 457 -31.73 -1.21 -30.67
C PRO A 457 -31.52 -1.47 -32.16
N CYS A 458 -30.62 -2.39 -32.48
CA CYS A 458 -30.50 -3.00 -33.80
C CYS A 458 -31.61 -4.03 -34.00
N THR A 459 -32.22 -4.05 -35.19
CA THR A 459 -33.06 -5.18 -35.62
C THR A 459 -32.26 -6.25 -36.35
N ASN A 460 -31.10 -5.90 -36.93
CA ASN A 460 -30.13 -6.83 -37.49
C ASN A 460 -28.92 -6.93 -36.56
N THR A 461 -28.97 -7.87 -35.62
CA THR A 461 -27.94 -8.06 -34.59
C THR A 461 -26.67 -8.77 -35.10
N THR A 462 -26.70 -9.34 -36.31
CA THR A 462 -25.55 -10.06 -36.91
C THR A 462 -24.73 -9.17 -37.84
N SER A 463 -25.17 -7.95 -38.14
CA SER A 463 -24.48 -7.03 -39.04
C SER A 463 -23.03 -6.74 -38.62
N THR A 464 -22.09 -6.94 -39.54
CA THR A 464 -20.66 -6.64 -39.39
C THR A 464 -20.23 -5.38 -40.17
N SER A 465 -21.19 -4.50 -40.48
CA SER A 465 -20.88 -3.26 -41.20
C SER A 465 -19.95 -2.37 -40.38
N ILE A 466 -18.76 -2.08 -40.93
CA ILE A 466 -17.75 -1.22 -40.31
C ILE A 466 -18.20 0.24 -40.25
N TYR A 467 -18.91 0.68 -41.28
CA TYR A 467 -19.45 2.03 -41.40
C TYR A 467 -20.96 2.02 -41.17
N TRP A 468 -21.50 3.17 -40.79
CA TRP A 468 -22.92 3.34 -40.54
C TRP A 468 -23.75 2.86 -41.74
N GLY A 469 -24.64 1.92 -41.48
CA GLY A 469 -25.53 1.29 -42.46
C GLY A 469 -27.01 1.51 -42.15
N GLY A 470 -27.34 2.44 -41.26
CA GLY A 470 -28.72 2.74 -40.86
C GLY A 470 -29.13 2.17 -39.49
N LYS A 471 -30.35 2.51 -39.08
CA LYS A 471 -30.91 2.18 -37.75
C LYS A 471 -30.86 0.68 -37.45
N ALA A 472 -31.23 -0.15 -38.43
CA ALA A 472 -31.33 -1.60 -38.28
C ALA A 472 -30.00 -2.26 -37.86
N SER A 473 -28.86 -1.71 -38.28
CA SER A 473 -27.55 -2.36 -38.18
C SER A 473 -26.54 -1.63 -37.29
N SER A 474 -26.84 -0.39 -36.90
CA SER A 474 -25.88 0.53 -36.25
C SER A 474 -26.35 1.05 -34.88
N GLY A 475 -27.48 0.55 -34.35
CA GLY A 475 -28.00 0.87 -33.02
C GLY A 475 -27.24 0.19 -31.87
N GLY A 476 -27.75 0.35 -30.65
CA GLY A 476 -27.15 -0.23 -29.44
C GLY A 476 -26.19 0.70 -28.70
N TYR A 477 -25.34 0.09 -27.88
CA TYR A 477 -24.32 0.76 -27.08
C TYR A 477 -23.16 -0.18 -26.73
N ILE A 478 -21.98 0.38 -26.47
CA ILE A 478 -20.76 -0.34 -26.12
C ILE A 478 -20.41 -0.02 -24.67
N LEU A 479 -20.44 -1.02 -23.81
CA LEU A 479 -19.87 -0.95 -22.48
C LEU A 479 -18.35 -1.09 -22.59
N ILE A 480 -17.60 -0.09 -22.16
CA ILE A 480 -16.13 -0.11 -22.20
C ILE A 480 -15.59 -0.71 -20.91
N ASN A 481 -14.68 -1.68 -21.02
CA ASN A 481 -14.02 -2.37 -19.90
C ASN A 481 -14.98 -2.91 -18.81
N PRO A 482 -15.98 -3.74 -19.18
CA PRO A 482 -16.90 -4.33 -18.21
C PRO A 482 -16.14 -5.22 -17.21
N GLN A 483 -16.52 -5.17 -15.93
CA GLN A 483 -15.84 -5.91 -14.85
C GLN A 483 -16.11 -7.41 -14.91
N ASN A 484 -17.28 -7.81 -15.41
CA ASN A 484 -17.68 -9.22 -15.55
C ASN A 484 -17.77 -9.56 -17.04
N GLN A 485 -16.94 -10.48 -17.50
CA GLN A 485 -17.13 -11.24 -18.75
C GLN A 485 -17.02 -12.71 -18.43
#